data_AF-A0D606-F1
#
_entry.id   AF-A0D606-F1
#
_cell.length_a   1.000
_cell.length_b   1.000
_cell.length_c   1.000
_cell.angle_alpha   90.00
_cell.angle_beta   90.00
_cell.angle_gamma   90.00
#
_symmetry.space_group_name_H-M   'P 1'
#
loop_
_entity.id
_entity.type
_entity.pdbx_description
1 polymer ?
#
loop_
_entity_poly.entity_id
_entity_poly.type
_entity_poly.pdbx_seq_one_letter_code
_entity_poly.pdbx_strand_id
1 'polypeptide(L)'
;MPQLLGRSNGNANPDITYYDGSRAMVVPRTNGFLAKNIRIYNYGSNSALIESCSVCWNVKLWVQGGKNTQFINVNAFNSDSANRIFWQKHRREIFWDQDGSISKVAGGAYIIPYKKHIDGISRMCYSPRRFLGQTQSFVQ
;
A
#
# COMPACT_ATOMS: atom_id res chain seq x y z
N MET A 1 2.83 -10.11 15.05
CA MET A 1 2.23 -9.22 14.05
C MET A 1 1.85 -7.91 14.73
N PRO A 2 2.28 -6.75 14.22
CA PRO A 2 1.92 -5.45 14.82
C PRO A 2 0.42 -5.18 14.77
N GLN A 3 -0.12 -4.62 15.86
CA GLN A 3 -1.49 -4.17 15.96
C GLN A 3 -1.51 -2.66 16.24
N LEU A 4 -2.33 -1.93 15.48
CA LEU A 4 -2.53 -0.49 15.60
C LEU A 4 -3.95 -0.26 16.09
N LEU A 5 -4.07 0.32 17.28
CA LEU A 5 -5.33 0.43 18.01
C LEU A 5 -5.78 1.88 18.05
N GLY A 6 -6.98 2.14 17.52
CA GLY A 6 -7.73 3.36 17.72
C GLY A 6 -8.60 3.31 18.98
N ARG A 7 -9.69 4.08 19.00
CA ARG A 7 -10.54 4.26 20.18
C ARG A 7 -11.44 3.03 20.41
N SER A 8 -11.61 2.65 21.67
CA SER A 8 -12.57 1.62 22.07
C SER A 8 -13.31 2.03 23.35
N ASN A 9 -14.52 1.49 23.57
CA ASN A 9 -15.35 1.79 24.75
C ASN A 9 -14.79 1.23 26.07
N GLY A 10 -13.76 0.37 26.01
CA GLY A 10 -13.12 -0.25 27.17
C GLY A 10 -11.70 0.27 27.44
N ASN A 11 -11.26 1.35 26.78
CA ASN A 11 -9.94 1.91 27.03
C ASN A 11 -9.98 2.82 28.27
N ALA A 12 -8.98 2.72 29.14
CA ALA A 12 -8.98 3.37 30.45
C ALA A 12 -8.87 4.91 30.40
N ASN A 13 -8.47 5.48 29.25
CA ASN A 13 -8.33 6.91 29.05
C ASN A 13 -9.35 7.39 28.00
N PRO A 14 -10.19 8.41 28.29
CA PRO A 14 -11.00 9.07 27.26
C PRO A 14 -10.09 9.87 26.31
N ASP A 15 -9.42 9.18 25.38
CA ASP A 15 -8.50 9.74 24.38
C ASP A 15 -9.22 10.53 23.27
N ILE A 16 -10.34 11.17 23.58
CA ILE A 16 -11.15 11.91 22.60
C ILE A 16 -10.31 13.01 21.93
N THR A 17 -9.49 13.72 22.72
CA THR A 17 -8.65 14.83 22.23
C THR A 17 -7.56 14.38 21.25
N TYR A 18 -7.00 13.18 21.43
CA TYR A 18 -5.90 12.67 20.60
C TYR A 18 -6.38 11.76 19.47
N TYR A 19 -7.61 11.26 19.57
CA TYR A 19 -8.20 10.37 18.60
C TYR A 19 -8.72 11.12 17.37
N ASP A 20 -9.29 12.31 17.56
CA ASP A 20 -9.73 13.13 16.43
C ASP A 20 -8.53 13.57 15.59
N GLY A 21 -8.60 13.38 14.27
CA GLY A 21 -7.44 13.61 13.39
C GLY A 21 -6.30 12.59 13.51
N SER A 22 -6.47 11.49 14.26
CA SER A 22 -5.45 10.45 14.38
C SER A 22 -5.17 9.71 13.06
N ARG A 23 -3.98 9.13 12.98
CA ARG A 23 -3.49 8.35 11.83
C ARG A 23 -3.00 7.00 12.32
N ALA A 24 -3.46 5.90 11.73
CA ALA A 24 -2.99 4.58 12.15
C ALA A 24 -1.52 4.37 11.79
N MET A 25 -1.15 4.76 10.58
CA MET A 25 0.21 4.63 10.08
C MET A 25 0.62 5.88 9.31
N VAL A 26 1.84 6.34 9.57
CA VAL A 26 2.45 7.45 8.86
C VAL A 26 3.57 6.93 7.99
N VAL A 27 3.44 7.08 6.68
CA VAL A 27 4.41 6.59 5.70
C VAL A 27 5.63 7.52 5.68
N PRO A 28 6.85 6.97 5.56
CA PRO A 28 8.07 7.78 5.55
C PRO A 28 8.23 8.59 4.26
N ARG A 29 9.18 9.53 4.29
CA ARG A 29 9.52 10.35 3.12
C ARG A 29 10.46 9.65 2.12
N THR A 30 10.88 8.42 2.43
CA THR A 30 11.77 7.58 1.62
C THR A 30 10.98 6.77 0.60
N ASN A 31 11.68 6.23 -0.41
CA ASN A 31 11.08 5.35 -1.42
C ASN A 31 11.20 3.88 -0.99
N GLY A 32 10.27 3.02 -1.44
CA GLY A 32 10.35 1.58 -1.21
C GLY A 32 9.91 1.14 0.18
N PHE A 33 9.07 1.91 0.86
CA PHE A 33 8.55 1.51 2.17
C PHE A 33 7.63 0.29 2.04
N LEU A 34 7.85 -0.72 2.87
CA LEU A 34 7.05 -1.95 2.90
C LEU A 34 6.31 -2.07 4.24
N ALA A 35 4.98 -1.95 4.19
CA ALA A 35 4.09 -2.23 5.29
C ALA A 35 3.58 -3.68 5.18
N LYS A 36 3.99 -4.54 6.11
CA LYS A 36 3.69 -5.98 6.06
C LYS A 36 3.12 -6.52 7.36
N ASN A 37 2.09 -7.36 7.26
CA ASN A 37 1.48 -8.10 8.37
C ASN A 37 0.95 -7.20 9.50
N ILE A 38 0.18 -6.17 9.15
CA ILE A 38 -0.32 -5.15 10.09
C ILE A 38 -1.83 -5.29 10.24
N ARG A 39 -2.33 -5.18 11.48
CA ARG A 39 -3.76 -5.12 11.76
C ARG A 39 -4.14 -3.79 12.39
N ILE A 40 -5.13 -3.11 11.82
CA ILE A 40 -5.62 -1.81 12.26
C ILE A 40 -7.02 -1.99 12.84
N TYR A 41 -7.31 -1.37 13.99
CA TYR A 41 -8.58 -1.55 14.69
C TYR A 41 -9.18 -0.23 15.14
N ASN A 42 -10.50 -0.10 14.99
CA ASN A 42 -11.32 0.94 15.60
C ASN A 42 -10.89 2.39 15.25
N TYR A 43 -10.67 2.65 13.97
CA TYR A 43 -10.49 4.00 13.43
C TYR A 43 -11.82 4.50 12.85
N GLY A 44 -12.29 5.65 13.28
CA GLY A 44 -13.64 6.15 13.00
C GLY A 44 -13.67 7.37 12.11
N SER A 45 -14.83 8.03 12.05
CA SER A 45 -14.99 9.32 11.38
C SER A 45 -13.97 10.34 11.91
N ASN A 46 -13.40 11.13 11.00
CA ASN A 46 -12.30 12.10 11.20
C ASN A 46 -10.89 11.53 11.44
N SER A 47 -10.73 10.21 11.44
CA SER A 47 -9.40 9.58 11.46
C SER A 47 -8.98 9.12 10.05
N ALA A 48 -7.74 8.68 9.91
CA ALA A 48 -7.31 8.00 8.69
C ALA A 48 -6.42 6.80 8.98
N LEU A 49 -6.49 5.79 8.11
CA LEU A 49 -5.68 4.58 8.26
C LEU A 49 -4.22 4.84 7.85
N ILE A 50 -4.02 5.56 6.74
CA ILE A 50 -2.70 5.82 6.18
C ILE A 50 -2.53 7.33 6.00
N GLU A 51 -1.44 7.88 6.51
CA GLU A 51 -0.96 9.20 6.17
C GLU A 51 0.19 9.10 5.16
N SER A 52 0.04 9.82 4.05
CA SER A 52 0.99 9.81 2.94
C SER A 52 2.39 10.38 3.22
N CYS A 53 2.58 11.11 4.32
CA CYS A 53 3.88 11.69 4.64
C CYS A 53 3.97 12.21 6.07
N SER A 54 5.09 11.98 6.74
CA SER A 54 5.33 12.43 8.11
C SER A 54 5.44 13.94 8.34
N VAL A 55 5.98 14.71 7.38
CA VAL A 55 6.24 16.17 7.60
C VAL A 55 5.99 17.01 6.35
N CYS A 56 5.15 16.53 5.43
CA CYS A 56 4.87 17.23 4.18
C CYS A 56 3.95 18.44 4.35
N TRP A 57 3.62 18.83 5.58
CA TRP A 57 3.03 20.14 5.86
C TRP A 57 4.08 21.27 5.81
N ASN A 58 5.36 20.95 6.06
CA ASN A 58 6.49 21.89 6.06
C ASN A 58 7.21 21.89 4.71
N VAL A 59 7.09 23.01 3.98
CA VAL A 59 7.64 23.19 2.64
C VAL A 59 9.15 22.95 2.57
N LYS A 60 9.89 23.29 3.62
CA LYS A 60 11.36 23.12 3.67
C LYS A 60 11.80 21.65 3.70
N LEU A 61 10.90 20.75 4.12
CA LEU A 61 11.17 19.32 4.27
C LEU A 61 10.50 18.48 3.18
N TRP A 62 9.94 19.15 2.17
CA TRP A 62 9.35 18.51 1.01
C TRP A 62 10.42 17.78 0.23
N VAL A 63 10.17 16.49 0.03
CA VAL A 63 10.98 15.66 -0.85
C VAL A 63 10.22 15.55 -2.16
N GLN A 64 10.81 16.09 -3.23
CA GLN A 64 10.25 15.98 -4.58
C GLN A 64 10.56 14.59 -5.16
N GLY A 65 9.72 14.13 -6.08
CA GLY A 65 9.84 12.84 -6.77
C GLY A 65 8.77 11.83 -6.40
N GLY A 66 8.47 10.93 -7.34
CA GLY A 66 7.52 9.84 -7.14
C GLY A 66 8.03 8.88 -6.06
N LYS A 67 7.26 8.71 -5.00
CA LYS A 67 7.51 7.70 -3.97
C LYS A 67 6.55 6.54 -4.14
N ASN A 68 6.98 5.37 -3.72
CA ASN A 68 6.13 4.21 -3.63
C ASN A 68 6.14 3.62 -2.22
N THR A 69 4.96 3.15 -1.84
CA THR A 69 4.75 2.38 -0.62
C THR A 69 3.96 1.14 -0.95
N GLN A 70 4.45 0.02 -0.44
CA GLN A 70 3.92 -1.31 -0.71
C GLN A 70 3.22 -1.85 0.53
N PHE A 71 2.08 -2.49 0.34
CA PHE A 71 1.30 -3.13 1.39
C PHE A 71 1.18 -4.63 1.11
N ILE A 72 1.39 -5.44 2.14
CA ILE A 72 1.15 -6.88 2.13
C ILE A 72 0.47 -7.26 3.44
N ASN A 73 -0.71 -7.86 3.36
CA ASN A 73 -1.42 -8.39 4.53
C ASN A 73 -1.64 -7.30 5.60
N VAL A 74 -2.09 -6.14 5.16
CA VAL A 74 -2.50 -5.00 5.97
C VAL A 74 -4.02 -4.93 5.97
N ASN A 75 -4.64 -5.25 7.11
CA ASN A 75 -6.10 -5.35 7.23
C ASN A 75 -6.60 -4.36 8.28
N ALA A 76 -7.76 -3.75 8.03
CA ALA A 76 -8.44 -2.90 8.98
C ALA A 76 -9.77 -3.54 9.43
N PHE A 77 -10.09 -3.39 10.70
CA PHE A 77 -11.28 -3.94 11.33
C PHE A 77 -12.01 -2.83 12.10
N ASN A 78 -13.34 -2.84 12.06
CA ASN A 78 -14.20 -1.82 12.68
C ASN A 78 -13.74 -0.39 12.32
N SER A 79 -13.33 -0.19 11.06
CA SER A 79 -12.73 1.07 10.61
C SER A 79 -13.32 1.61 9.32
N ASP A 80 -14.55 1.19 8.99
CA ASP A 80 -15.18 1.48 7.70
C ASP A 80 -15.54 2.95 7.49
N SER A 81 -15.66 3.72 8.58
CA SER A 81 -15.93 5.16 8.56
C SER A 81 -14.67 6.03 8.54
N ALA A 82 -13.48 5.44 8.65
CA ALA A 82 -12.22 6.17 8.55
C ALA A 82 -11.86 6.46 7.08
N ASN A 83 -11.11 7.55 6.87
CA ASN A 83 -10.49 7.77 5.57
C ASN A 83 -9.38 6.75 5.36
N ARG A 84 -9.37 6.08 4.20
CA ARG A 84 -8.31 5.12 3.90
C ARG A 84 -6.96 5.81 3.81
N ILE A 85 -6.91 6.94 3.11
CA ILE A 85 -5.68 7.72 2.93
C ILE A 85 -5.94 9.19 3.26
N PHE A 86 -5.05 9.74 4.08
CA PHE A 86 -4.89 11.17 4.29
C PHE A 86 -3.72 11.70 3.44
N TRP A 87 -4.06 12.56 2.48
CA TRP A 87 -3.09 13.22 1.62
C TRP A 87 -2.58 14.50 2.26
N GLN A 88 -1.27 14.57 2.52
CA GLN A 88 -0.62 15.76 3.05
C GLN A 88 -0.37 16.78 1.92
N LYS A 89 -1.12 17.88 1.95
CA LYS A 89 -1.08 19.04 1.02
C LYS A 89 -0.89 18.61 -0.45
N HIS A 90 0.34 18.70 -0.95
CA HIS A 90 0.67 18.55 -2.36
C HIS A 90 1.39 17.25 -2.71
N ARG A 91 1.76 16.41 -1.73
CA ARG A 91 2.42 15.13 -2.04
C ARG A 91 1.39 14.13 -2.53
N ARG A 92 1.73 13.46 -3.64
CA ARG A 92 1.05 12.27 -4.15
C ARG A 92 2.07 11.15 -4.24
N GLU A 93 1.65 9.96 -3.84
CA GLU A 93 2.47 8.77 -3.71
C GLU A 93 1.75 7.60 -4.33
N ILE A 94 2.51 6.66 -4.89
CA ILE A 94 1.98 5.45 -5.46
C ILE A 94 1.84 4.44 -4.32
N PHE A 95 0.61 4.16 -3.93
CA PHE A 95 0.28 3.08 -3.01
C PHE A 95 0.01 1.79 -3.78
N TRP A 96 0.84 0.79 -3.53
CA TRP A 96 0.76 -0.53 -4.13
C TRP A 96 0.32 -1.54 -3.09
N ASP A 97 -0.91 -2.01 -3.22
CA ASP A 97 -1.42 -3.09 -2.40
C ASP A 97 -1.24 -4.42 -3.15
N GLN A 98 -0.32 -5.25 -2.66
CA GLN A 98 0.12 -6.45 -3.38
C GLN A 98 -0.87 -7.61 -3.31
N ASP A 99 -1.70 -7.66 -2.27
CA ASP A 99 -2.65 -8.74 -2.02
C ASP A 99 -4.10 -8.25 -1.89
N GLY A 100 -4.33 -6.95 -2.01
CA GLY A 100 -5.65 -6.34 -1.96
C GLY A 100 -6.18 -6.21 -0.54
N SER A 101 -5.34 -6.42 0.49
CA SER A 101 -5.79 -6.45 1.89
C SER A 101 -6.31 -5.11 2.37
N ILE A 102 -5.68 -4.01 1.92
CA ILE A 102 -6.05 -2.64 2.34
C ILE A 102 -6.98 -1.96 1.34
N SER A 103 -6.92 -2.36 0.07
CA SER A 103 -7.76 -1.82 -1.01
C SER A 103 -9.23 -2.17 -0.86
N LYS A 104 -9.53 -3.25 -0.13
CA LYS A 104 -10.89 -3.71 0.19
C LYS A 104 -11.53 -2.96 1.35
N VAL A 105 -10.76 -2.21 2.15
CA VAL A 105 -11.26 -1.46 3.30
C VAL A 105 -12.03 -0.23 2.82
N ALA A 106 -13.21 0.07 3.37
CA ALA A 106 -13.94 1.29 3.01
C ALA A 106 -13.14 2.57 3.33
N GLY A 107 -13.56 3.71 2.78
CA GLY A 107 -12.84 4.98 2.90
C GLY A 107 -12.17 5.37 1.58
N GLY A 108 -12.54 6.54 1.07
CA GLY A 108 -12.11 7.01 -0.24
C GLY A 108 -10.59 7.17 -0.34
N ALA A 109 -10.02 6.58 -1.40
CA ALA A 109 -8.78 6.94 -2.08
C ALA A 109 -8.37 5.78 -3.00
N TYR A 110 -7.83 6.10 -4.17
CA TYR A 110 -7.35 5.08 -5.11
C TYR A 110 -6.01 4.52 -4.62
N ILE A 111 -6.03 3.27 -4.19
CA ILE A 111 -4.83 2.43 -4.03
C ILE A 111 -4.79 1.56 -5.27
N ILE A 112 -3.65 1.45 -5.92
CA ILE A 112 -3.50 0.57 -7.08
C ILE A 112 -3.46 -0.86 -6.53
N PRO A 113 -4.50 -1.69 -6.76
CA PRO A 113 -4.39 -3.09 -6.45
C PRO A 113 -3.39 -3.70 -7.43
N TYR A 114 -2.42 -4.44 -6.92
CA TYR A 114 -1.58 -5.25 -7.77
C TYR A 114 -2.43 -6.36 -8.38
N LYS A 115 -2.58 -6.31 -9.70
CA LYS A 115 -2.94 -7.48 -10.49
C LYS A 115 -1.66 -8.11 -10.99
N LYS A 116 -1.44 -9.38 -10.65
CA LYS A 116 -0.30 -10.15 -11.12
C LYS A 116 -0.28 -10.16 -12.64
N HIS A 117 0.69 -9.46 -13.24
CA HIS A 117 0.86 -9.44 -14.68
C HIS A 117 1.69 -10.67 -15.08
N ILE A 118 0.98 -11.78 -15.35
CA ILE A 118 1.52 -13.07 -15.81
C ILE A 118 2.46 -13.72 -14.79
N ASP A 119 1.88 -14.54 -13.94
CA ASP A 119 2.60 -15.64 -13.31
C ASP A 119 2.39 -16.88 -14.16
N GLY A 120 3.46 -17.39 -14.76
CA GLY A 120 3.39 -18.68 -15.45
C GLY A 120 3.90 -18.73 -16.89
N ILE A 121 4.84 -17.87 -17.31
CA ILE A 121 5.76 -18.33 -18.36
C ILE A 121 6.86 -19.15 -17.66
N SER A 122 6.51 -20.39 -17.33
CA SER A 122 7.51 -21.45 -17.20
C SER A 122 8.24 -21.52 -18.53
N ARG A 123 9.52 -21.15 -18.54
CA ARG A 123 10.47 -21.28 -19.66
C ARG A 123 10.22 -20.39 -20.87
N MET A 124 10.76 -19.16 -20.88
CA MET A 124 11.29 -18.57 -22.13
C MET A 124 12.43 -17.60 -21.81
N CYS A 125 13.64 -18.16 -21.66
CA CYS A 125 14.94 -17.53 -21.93
C CYS A 125 16.05 -18.59 -21.83
N TYR A 126 15.92 -19.68 -22.57
CA TYR A 126 17.08 -20.46 -23.03
C TYR A 126 16.74 -20.87 -24.46
N SER A 127 17.31 -20.16 -25.43
CA SER A 127 17.52 -20.71 -26.76
C SER A 127 18.79 -21.55 -26.66
N PRO A 128 18.72 -22.89 -26.59
CA PRO A 128 19.88 -23.65 -27.00
C PRO A 128 19.93 -23.48 -28.51
N ARG A 129 20.97 -22.80 -29.00
CA ARG A 129 21.36 -22.91 -30.41
C ARG A 129 21.54 -24.40 -30.71
N ARG A 130 20.51 -25.05 -31.26
CA ARG A 130 20.68 -26.31 -31.98
C ARG A 130 21.31 -25.95 -33.31
N PHE A 131 22.64 -25.91 -33.30
CA PHE A 131 23.42 -26.30 -34.46
C PHE A 131 23.11 -27.78 -34.74
N LEU A 132 22.10 -28.03 -35.55
CA LEU A 132 21.98 -29.29 -36.28
C LEU A 132 21.65 -28.91 -37.72
N GLY A 133 22.62 -29.20 -38.58
CA GLY A 133 22.50 -28.95 -39.99
C GLY A 133 21.51 -29.87 -40.69
N GLN A 134 21.52 -29.69 -42.00
CA GLN A 134 20.97 -30.52 -43.06
C GLN A 134 19.55 -30.19 -43.54
N THR A 135 19.59 -29.50 -44.69
CA THR A 135 18.90 -29.77 -45.97
C THR A 135 17.50 -29.25 -46.19
N GLN A 136 17.43 -28.43 -47.25
CA GLN A 136 16.26 -27.96 -47.98
C GLN A 136 15.38 -29.11 -48.48
N SER A 137 14.06 -28.91 -48.50
CA SER A 137 13.19 -29.31 -49.61
C SER A 137 11.84 -28.59 -49.54
N PHE A 138 11.54 -27.81 -50.58
CA PHE A 138 10.24 -27.21 -50.88
C PHE A 138 9.40 -28.24 -51.68
N VAL A 139 8.24 -28.63 -51.16
CA VAL A 139 7.07 -29.24 -51.85
C VAL A 139 5.87 -28.93 -50.92
N GLN A 140 4.74 -28.34 -51.30
CA GLN A 140 3.99 -28.23 -52.56
C GLN A 140 3.29 -26.86 -52.59
#